data_AF-A0A821XEE0-F1
#
_entry.id   AF-A0A821XEE0-F1
#
_cell.length_a   1.000
_cell.length_b   1.000
_cell.length_c   1.000
_cell.angle_alpha   90.00
_cell.angle_beta   90.00
_cell.angle_gamma   90.00
#
_symmetry.space_group_name_H-M   'P 1'
#
loop_
_entity.id
_entity.type
_entity.pdbx_description
1 polymer ?
#
loop_
_entity_poly.entity_id
_entity_poly.type
_entity_poly.pdbx_seq_one_letter_code
_entity_poly.pdbx_strand_id
1 'polypeptide(L)'
;MQSGGTWGLQAGEWTDDTSMALCLASSLISFRGFDPYNQLVRYKWWYKFGYLSSTGRCFDIGNATRSALDEFCRRQNETQRRWRTNANGNGALMRLAPVPLFYYRDPEKAVTLSGESARLTHGDQRAIDACRYYGALIVAAVHGESKEKLLSPNFYSEHRAWFGKNELHDEILNVASGSFSKKDGYDKGIRGSGKSVQALEAALWAFYKDDNSFEKGVLKAGNLGDDTDTTGAIYG
;
A
#
# COMPACT_ATOMS: atom_id res chain seq x y z
N MET A 1 2.32 -19.50 -5.92
CA MET A 1 3.64 -19.16 -5.35
C MET A 1 4.38 -20.45 -5.02
N GLN A 2 5.66 -20.55 -5.37
CA GLN A 2 6.51 -21.70 -5.04
C GLN A 2 7.33 -21.38 -3.78
N SER A 3 7.87 -22.41 -3.11
CA SER A 3 8.81 -22.23 -2.00
C SER A 3 10.14 -21.63 -2.49
N GLY A 4 10.84 -20.87 -1.63
CA GLY A 4 12.16 -20.30 -1.92
C GLY A 4 12.23 -18.79 -1.68
N GLY A 5 12.84 -18.07 -2.63
CA GLY A 5 13.11 -16.64 -2.52
C GLY A 5 14.24 -16.29 -1.53
N THR A 6 14.45 -15.00 -1.29
CA THR A 6 15.51 -14.45 -0.42
C THR A 6 15.51 -15.06 0.99
N TRP A 7 14.33 -15.42 1.49
CA TRP A 7 14.14 -15.89 2.87
C TRP A 7 13.94 -17.40 2.99
N GLY A 8 13.97 -18.16 1.88
CA GLY A 8 13.77 -19.61 1.90
C GLY A 8 12.39 -20.04 2.41
N LEU A 9 11.35 -19.31 2.02
CA LEU A 9 9.97 -19.49 2.49
C LEU A 9 9.34 -20.78 1.98
N GLN A 10 8.42 -21.35 2.76
CA GLN A 10 7.53 -22.42 2.31
C GLN A 10 6.46 -21.87 1.37
N ALA A 11 5.90 -22.73 0.52
CA ALA A 11 4.83 -22.33 -0.38
C ALA A 11 3.60 -21.84 0.42
N GLY A 12 3.18 -20.60 0.18
CA GLY A 12 2.05 -19.96 0.85
C GLY A 12 2.42 -19.07 2.04
N GLU A 13 3.68 -19.05 2.46
CA GLU A 13 4.16 -18.05 3.41
C GLU A 13 4.29 -16.67 2.72
N TRP A 14 3.89 -15.63 3.44
CA TRP A 14 3.86 -14.24 2.99
C TRP A 14 4.78 -13.35 3.85
N THR A 15 5.14 -12.18 3.33
CA THR A 15 6.18 -11.25 3.84
C THR A 15 5.58 -10.11 4.68
N ASP A 16 6.34 -9.02 4.85
CA ASP A 16 5.92 -7.88 5.65
C ASP A 16 4.68 -7.17 5.11
N ASP A 17 4.42 -7.19 3.79
CA ASP A 17 3.21 -6.63 3.17
C ASP A 17 1.93 -7.08 3.90
N THR A 18 1.80 -8.41 4.01
CA THR A 18 0.63 -9.05 4.60
C THR A 18 0.67 -8.94 6.13
N SER A 19 1.84 -9.08 6.77
CA SER A 19 1.96 -8.85 8.23
C SER A 19 1.44 -7.48 8.63
N MET A 20 1.87 -6.45 7.88
CA MET A 20 1.49 -5.07 8.16
C MET A 20 0.03 -4.80 7.79
N ALA A 21 -0.50 -5.39 6.71
CA ALA A 21 -1.92 -5.31 6.40
C ALA A 21 -2.79 -5.92 7.52
N LEU A 22 -2.43 -7.12 8.00
CA LEU A 22 -3.14 -7.79 9.08
C LEU A 22 -3.05 -7.02 10.40
N CYS A 23 -1.90 -6.43 10.72
CA CYS A 23 -1.75 -5.54 11.87
C CYS A 23 -2.67 -4.31 11.77
N LEU A 24 -2.77 -3.70 10.58
CA LEU A 24 -3.64 -2.56 10.32
C LEU A 24 -5.12 -2.93 10.48
N ALA A 25 -5.54 -4.06 9.88
CA ALA A 25 -6.89 -4.60 10.03
C ALA A 25 -7.22 -4.88 11.51
N SER A 26 -6.31 -5.53 12.23
CA SER A 26 -6.45 -5.83 13.66
C SER A 26 -6.66 -4.57 14.51
N SER A 27 -5.94 -3.49 14.19
CA SER A 27 -6.12 -2.18 14.84
C SER A 27 -7.50 -1.59 14.56
N LEU A 28 -7.89 -1.52 13.27
CA LEU A 28 -9.18 -0.94 12.85
C LEU A 28 -10.36 -1.67 13.49
N ILE A 29 -10.34 -3.00 13.50
CA ILE A 29 -11.40 -3.83 14.07
C ILE A 29 -11.47 -3.66 15.60
N SER A 30 -10.32 -3.71 16.28
CA SER A 30 -10.28 -3.64 17.76
C SER A 30 -10.77 -2.29 18.28
N PHE A 31 -10.46 -1.19 17.58
CA PHE A 31 -10.81 0.17 17.99
C PHE A 31 -12.06 0.72 17.31
N ARG A 32 -12.68 -0.06 16.41
CA ARG A 32 -13.81 0.35 15.58
C ARG A 32 -13.55 1.67 14.84
N GLY A 33 -12.31 1.86 14.41
CA GLY A 33 -11.86 3.03 13.72
C GLY A 33 -10.34 3.18 13.67
N PHE A 34 -9.90 4.24 13.01
CA PHE A 34 -8.49 4.57 12.85
C PHE A 34 -7.93 5.19 14.12
N ASP A 35 -6.93 4.52 14.70
CA ASP A 35 -6.17 5.00 15.85
C ASP A 35 -4.67 4.90 15.50
N PRO A 36 -4.00 6.06 15.28
CA PRO A 36 -2.60 6.09 14.87
C PRO A 36 -1.65 5.40 15.84
N TYR A 37 -1.93 5.50 17.14
CA TYR A 37 -1.08 4.92 18.17
C TYR A 37 -1.18 3.40 18.15
N ASN A 38 -2.39 2.86 18.06
CA ASN A 38 -2.63 1.42 18.02
C ASN A 38 -2.11 0.79 16.74
N GLN A 39 -2.19 1.48 15.60
CA GLN A 39 -1.54 1.02 14.38
C GLN A 39 -0.04 0.80 14.61
N LEU A 40 0.66 1.77 15.20
CA LEU A 40 2.09 1.66 15.52
C LEU A 40 2.37 0.61 16.61
N VAL A 41 1.48 0.43 17.59
CA VAL A 41 1.59 -0.65 18.59
C VAL A 41 1.49 -2.02 17.93
N ARG A 42 0.55 -2.25 16.99
CA ARG A 42 0.43 -3.53 16.27
C ARG A 42 1.66 -3.80 15.41
N TYR A 43 2.16 -2.78 14.70
CA TYR A 43 3.42 -2.90 13.95
C TYR A 43 4.62 -3.18 14.86
N LYS A 44 4.69 -2.55 16.04
CA LYS A 44 5.71 -2.87 17.05
C LYS A 44 5.61 -4.32 17.51
N TRP A 45 4.42 -4.87 17.71
CA TRP A 45 4.25 -6.27 18.10
C TRP A 45 4.73 -7.23 17.02
N TRP A 46 4.44 -6.93 15.76
CA TRP A 46 5.01 -7.68 14.65
C TRP A 46 6.53 -7.58 14.66
N TYR A 47 7.07 -6.36 14.69
CA TYR A 47 8.51 -6.09 14.65
C TYR A 47 9.29 -6.76 15.78
N LYS A 48 8.79 -6.74 17.02
CA LYS A 48 9.49 -7.28 18.20
C LYS A 48 9.20 -8.75 18.47
N PHE A 49 8.02 -9.24 18.12
CA PHE A 49 7.52 -10.54 18.59
C PHE A 49 6.95 -11.44 17.48
N GLY A 50 6.98 -11.02 16.21
CA GLY A 50 6.44 -11.80 15.11
C GLY A 50 4.91 -11.91 15.12
N TYR A 51 4.20 -11.02 15.81
CA TYR A 51 2.75 -10.96 15.81
C TYR A 51 2.20 -10.87 14.37
N LEU A 52 1.30 -11.78 14.00
CA LEU A 52 0.75 -11.89 12.64
C LEU A 52 1.86 -11.96 11.58
N SER A 53 2.86 -12.83 11.80
CA SER A 53 3.83 -13.26 10.81
C SER A 53 3.54 -14.68 10.36
N SER A 54 3.76 -14.97 9.07
CA SER A 54 3.66 -16.31 8.51
C SER A 54 4.68 -17.29 9.11
N THR A 55 5.84 -16.79 9.57
CA THR A 55 6.95 -17.60 10.11
C THR A 55 7.11 -17.50 11.63
N GLY A 56 6.20 -16.80 12.32
CA GLY A 56 6.26 -16.57 13.77
C GLY A 56 7.34 -15.58 14.22
N ARG A 57 8.07 -14.94 13.30
CA ARG A 57 9.07 -13.89 13.58
C ARG A 57 8.96 -12.72 12.60
N CYS A 58 9.44 -11.54 12.97
CA CYS A 58 9.59 -10.44 12.01
C CYS A 58 10.72 -10.77 11.03
N PHE A 59 10.46 -10.61 9.74
CA PHE A 59 11.45 -10.63 8.67
C PHE A 59 11.00 -9.66 7.57
N ASP A 60 11.88 -9.39 6.61
CA ASP A 60 11.65 -8.48 5.47
C ASP A 60 11.30 -7.02 5.76
N ILE A 61 11.38 -6.58 7.01
CA ILE A 61 11.02 -5.20 7.37
C ILE A 61 11.89 -4.17 6.64
N GLY A 62 11.24 -3.36 5.79
CA GLY A 62 11.88 -2.25 5.09
C GLY A 62 12.48 -1.19 6.03
N ASN A 63 13.58 -0.57 5.59
CA ASN A 63 14.36 0.38 6.40
C ASN A 63 13.55 1.57 6.92
N ALA A 64 12.64 2.13 6.10
CA ALA A 64 11.78 3.24 6.50
C ALA A 64 10.80 2.83 7.62
N THR A 65 10.14 1.68 7.47
CA THR A 65 9.25 1.11 8.50
C THR A 65 10.02 0.85 9.78
N ARG A 66 11.18 0.17 9.70
CA ARG A 66 12.04 -0.10 10.86
C ARG A 66 12.41 1.19 11.60
N SER A 67 12.88 2.20 10.86
CA SER A 67 13.27 3.49 11.45
C SER A 67 12.12 4.20 12.15
N ALA A 68 10.91 4.18 11.55
CA ALA A 68 9.72 4.74 12.17
C ALA A 68 9.31 4.00 13.45
N LEU A 69 9.42 2.66 13.47
CA LEU A 69 9.10 1.86 14.65
C LEU A 69 10.14 1.98 15.77
N ASP A 70 11.43 2.07 15.43
CA ASP A 70 12.48 2.32 16.41
C ASP A 70 12.29 3.69 17.07
N GLU A 71 11.99 4.73 16.27
CA GLU A 71 11.68 6.06 16.79
C GLU A 71 10.41 6.08 17.66
N PHE A 72 9.36 5.38 17.23
CA PHE A 72 8.15 5.20 18.03
C PHE A 72 8.47 4.54 19.38
N CYS A 73 9.25 3.45 19.38
CA CYS A 73 9.66 2.76 20.60
C CYS A 73 10.46 3.67 21.53
N ARG A 74 11.40 4.46 20.99
CA ARG A 74 12.21 5.42 21.76
C ARG A 74 11.33 6.48 22.42
N ARG A 75 10.43 7.13 21.66
CA ARG A 75 9.55 8.18 22.17
C ARG A 75 8.46 7.68 23.12
N GLN A 76 8.01 6.44 22.96
CA GLN A 76 7.07 5.80 23.88
C GLN A 76 7.67 5.72 25.30
N ASN A 77 9.00 5.57 25.41
CA ASN A 77 9.71 5.62 26.69
C ASN A 77 9.89 7.06 27.22
N GLU A 78 9.83 8.07 26.36
CA GLU A 78 10.04 9.49 26.68
C GLU A 78 8.73 10.29 26.85
N THR A 79 7.56 9.64 26.93
CA THR A 79 6.22 10.25 27.05
C THR A 79 5.77 11.19 25.92
N GLN A 80 6.42 11.15 24.76
CA GLN A 80 6.03 11.97 23.60
C GLN A 80 5.10 11.22 22.64
N ARG A 81 4.01 11.87 22.19
CA ARG A 81 2.94 11.25 21.37
C ARG A 81 2.86 11.71 19.90
N ARG A 82 3.86 12.44 19.39
CA ARG A 82 3.88 12.93 18.00
C ARG A 82 5.02 12.27 17.21
N TRP A 83 4.70 11.84 15.98
CA TRP A 83 5.58 11.08 15.09
C TRP A 83 5.53 11.69 13.68
N ARG A 84 6.70 11.88 13.05
CA ARG A 84 6.81 12.34 11.66
C ARG A 84 7.99 11.62 10.98
N THR A 85 7.82 11.32 9.71
CA THR A 85 8.81 10.68 8.83
C THR A 85 8.72 11.37 7.47
N ASN A 86 9.79 11.34 6.66
CA ASN A 86 9.80 11.88 5.30
C ASN A 86 10.10 10.78 4.25
N ALA A 87 9.88 9.50 4.58
CA ALA A 87 10.21 8.40 3.69
C ALA A 87 9.19 8.23 2.53
N ASN A 88 9.68 7.88 1.33
CA ASN A 88 8.90 7.67 0.11
C ASN A 88 8.87 6.20 -0.40
N GLY A 89 9.12 5.25 0.50
CA GLY A 89 9.01 3.82 0.19
C GLY A 89 7.58 3.36 -0.10
N ASN A 90 7.44 2.22 -0.77
CA ASN A 90 6.17 1.52 -1.02
C ASN A 90 5.55 0.86 0.23
N GLY A 91 6.29 0.78 1.35
CA GLY A 91 5.88 0.07 2.57
C GLY A 91 4.59 0.56 3.26
N ALA A 92 4.09 1.74 2.90
CA ALA A 92 2.76 2.19 3.29
C ALA A 92 1.65 1.73 2.34
N LEU A 93 1.95 1.67 1.04
CA LEU A 93 1.01 1.35 -0.03
C LEU A 93 0.64 -0.14 -0.02
N MET A 94 1.65 -1.01 0.14
CA MET A 94 1.50 -2.47 0.11
C MET A 94 0.55 -3.04 1.17
N ARG A 95 0.38 -2.32 2.28
CA ARG A 95 -0.42 -2.74 3.43
C ARG A 95 -1.79 -2.06 3.51
N LEU A 96 -2.15 -1.27 2.51
CA LEU A 96 -3.18 -0.23 2.65
C LEU A 96 -4.61 -0.79 2.72
N ALA A 97 -4.90 -1.86 1.97
CA ALA A 97 -6.26 -2.35 1.67
C ALA A 97 -7.25 -2.36 2.86
N PRO A 98 -6.87 -2.72 4.10
CA PRO A 98 -7.81 -2.69 5.23
C PRO A 98 -8.48 -1.33 5.49
N VAL A 99 -7.81 -0.21 5.24
CA VAL A 99 -8.37 1.13 5.50
C VAL A 99 -9.54 1.47 4.57
N PRO A 100 -9.38 1.46 3.22
CA PRO A 100 -10.48 1.75 2.32
C PRO A 100 -11.61 0.73 2.46
N LEU A 101 -11.32 -0.54 2.73
CA LEU A 101 -12.33 -1.57 2.99
C LEU A 101 -13.14 -1.29 4.26
N PHE A 102 -12.49 -0.85 5.35
CA PHE A 102 -13.19 -0.54 6.60
C PHE A 102 -14.10 0.68 6.46
N TYR A 103 -13.70 1.67 5.67
CA TYR A 103 -14.40 2.94 5.50
C TYR A 103 -15.19 3.05 4.18
N TYR A 104 -15.42 1.95 3.47
CA TYR A 104 -15.98 1.97 2.10
C TYR A 104 -17.28 2.79 1.95
N ARG A 105 -18.13 2.81 2.98
CA ARG A 105 -19.40 3.58 3.01
C ARG A 105 -19.21 5.10 3.04
N ASP A 106 -17.99 5.57 3.30
CA ASP A 106 -17.62 6.98 3.37
C ASP A 106 -16.32 7.19 2.56
N PRO A 107 -16.43 7.36 1.23
CA PRO A 107 -15.26 7.44 0.34
C PRO A 107 -14.28 8.55 0.68
N GLU A 108 -14.77 9.73 1.09
CA GLU A 108 -13.90 10.85 1.49
C GLU A 108 -13.06 10.48 2.72
N LYS A 109 -13.69 9.85 3.71
CA LYS A 109 -13.00 9.36 4.90
C LYS A 109 -12.05 8.21 4.60
N ALA A 110 -12.43 7.29 3.73
CA ALA A 110 -11.58 6.19 3.28
C ALA A 110 -10.30 6.70 2.60
N VAL A 111 -10.42 7.66 1.67
CA VAL A 111 -9.29 8.28 0.98
C VAL A 111 -8.43 9.08 1.97
N THR A 112 -9.04 9.89 2.84
CA THR A 112 -8.31 10.69 3.84
C THR A 112 -7.51 9.80 4.79
N LEU A 113 -8.14 8.77 5.36
CA LEU A 113 -7.48 7.87 6.31
C LEU A 113 -6.47 6.96 5.65
N SER A 114 -6.60 6.70 4.35
CA SER A 114 -5.57 6.00 3.57
C SER A 114 -4.25 6.78 3.57
N GLY A 115 -4.32 8.10 3.39
CA GLY A 115 -3.14 8.97 3.51
C GLY A 115 -2.60 9.09 4.94
N GLU A 116 -3.48 9.21 5.94
CA GLU A 116 -3.05 9.33 7.34
C GLU A 116 -2.41 8.05 7.89
N SER A 117 -2.86 6.87 7.46
CA SER A 117 -2.22 5.59 7.75
C SER A 117 -0.79 5.49 7.20
N ALA A 118 -0.56 6.05 6.01
CA ALA A 118 0.76 6.07 5.38
C ALA A 118 1.76 6.95 6.15
N ARG A 119 1.31 8.16 6.52
CA ARG A 119 2.11 9.22 7.15
C ARG A 119 2.86 8.78 8.41
N LEU A 120 2.36 7.76 9.11
CA LEU A 120 2.99 7.25 10.34
C LEU A 120 4.36 6.61 10.12
N THR A 121 4.60 6.06 8.93
CA THR A 121 5.88 5.41 8.57
C THR A 121 6.53 6.03 7.33
N HIS A 122 5.72 6.62 6.44
CA HIS A 122 6.12 7.16 5.15
C HIS A 122 5.44 8.51 4.95
N GLY A 123 6.07 9.59 5.41
CA GLY A 123 5.46 10.93 5.35
C GLY A 123 5.87 11.78 4.14
N ASP A 124 6.56 11.21 3.14
CA ASP A 124 6.68 11.87 1.83
C ASP A 124 5.29 11.99 1.18
N GLN A 125 5.01 13.14 0.58
CA GLN A 125 3.71 13.42 -0.01
C GLN A 125 3.35 12.45 -1.15
N ARG A 126 4.35 11.94 -1.89
CA ARG A 126 4.14 10.92 -2.92
C ARG A 126 3.62 9.61 -2.35
N ALA A 127 4.17 9.14 -1.23
CA ALA A 127 3.71 7.92 -0.58
C ALA A 127 2.30 8.09 0.02
N ILE A 128 2.02 9.25 0.60
CA ILE A 128 0.69 9.59 1.12
C ILE A 128 -0.34 9.63 0.00
N ASP A 129 -0.04 10.32 -1.10
CA ASP A 129 -0.95 10.48 -2.22
C ASP A 129 -1.11 9.21 -3.05
N ALA A 130 -0.07 8.37 -3.15
CA ALA A 130 -0.19 7.02 -3.69
C ALA A 130 -1.22 6.21 -2.89
N CYS A 131 -1.19 6.30 -1.55
CA CYS A 131 -2.17 5.63 -0.71
C CYS A 131 -3.57 6.25 -0.85
N ARG A 132 -3.69 7.57 -0.94
CA ARG A 132 -5.00 8.24 -1.18
C ARG A 132 -5.62 7.77 -2.50
N TYR A 133 -4.84 7.77 -3.58
CA TYR A 133 -5.31 7.35 -4.90
C TYR A 133 -5.65 5.86 -4.94
N TYR A 134 -4.77 4.99 -4.42
CA TYR A 134 -5.04 3.55 -4.35
C TYR A 134 -6.26 3.23 -3.47
N GLY A 135 -6.42 3.94 -2.34
CA GLY A 135 -7.60 3.83 -1.50
C GLY A 135 -8.90 4.20 -2.24
N ALA A 136 -8.88 5.26 -3.06
CA ALA A 136 -10.02 5.63 -3.90
C ALA A 136 -10.38 4.53 -4.91
N LEU A 137 -9.38 3.94 -5.56
CA LEU A 137 -9.59 2.84 -6.51
C LEU A 137 -10.23 1.62 -5.83
N ILE A 138 -9.77 1.25 -4.64
CA ILE A 138 -10.37 0.14 -3.86
C ILE A 138 -11.83 0.44 -3.50
N VAL A 139 -12.13 1.65 -3.01
CA VAL A 139 -13.50 2.03 -2.66
C VAL A 139 -14.43 1.99 -3.88
N ALA A 140 -13.99 2.55 -5.01
CA ALA A 140 -14.74 2.51 -6.27
C ALA A 140 -14.98 1.07 -6.75
N ALA A 141 -13.97 0.20 -6.67
CA ALA A 141 -14.11 -1.20 -7.02
C ALA A 141 -15.13 -1.94 -6.12
N VAL A 142 -15.11 -1.68 -4.81
CA VAL A 142 -16.08 -2.22 -3.85
C VAL A 142 -17.50 -1.71 -4.13
N HIS A 143 -17.64 -0.50 -4.64
CA HIS A 143 -18.91 0.06 -5.11
C HIS A 143 -19.34 -0.44 -6.49
N GLY A 144 -18.57 -1.34 -7.12
CA GLY A 144 -18.94 -2.01 -8.36
C GLY A 144 -18.60 -1.23 -9.63
N GLU A 145 -17.70 -0.24 -9.56
CA GLU A 145 -17.20 0.41 -10.76
C GLU A 145 -16.41 -0.56 -11.64
N SER A 146 -16.62 -0.46 -12.95
CA SER A 146 -15.94 -1.33 -13.89
C SER A 146 -14.46 -1.01 -13.99
N LYS A 147 -13.67 -1.99 -14.43
CA LYS A 147 -12.23 -1.83 -14.66
C LYS A 147 -11.92 -0.66 -15.59
N GLU A 148 -12.74 -0.44 -16.61
CA GLU A 148 -12.58 0.67 -17.56
C GLU A 148 -12.73 2.04 -16.86
N LYS A 149 -13.65 2.15 -15.89
CA LYS A 149 -13.79 3.36 -15.08
C LYS A 149 -12.63 3.57 -14.12
N LEU A 150 -12.21 2.51 -13.42
CA LEU A 150 -11.08 2.54 -12.49
C LEU A 150 -9.78 2.97 -13.19
N LEU A 151 -9.58 2.53 -14.43
CA LEU A 151 -8.38 2.83 -15.22
C LEU A 151 -8.54 4.06 -16.14
N SER A 152 -9.66 4.78 -16.04
CA SER A 152 -9.91 6.00 -16.81
C SER A 152 -8.95 7.12 -16.39
N PRO A 153 -8.34 7.85 -17.35
CA PRO A 153 -7.59 9.07 -17.03
C PRO A 153 -8.42 10.15 -16.31
N ASN A 154 -9.75 10.06 -16.39
CA ASN A 154 -10.67 10.96 -15.70
C ASN A 154 -11.11 10.46 -14.32
N PHE A 155 -10.67 9.28 -13.87
CA PHE A 155 -11.10 8.71 -12.59
C PHE A 155 -10.90 9.69 -11.43
N TYR A 156 -9.75 10.36 -11.38
CA TYR A 156 -9.46 11.34 -10.33
C TYR A 156 -10.37 12.57 -10.39
N SER A 157 -10.66 13.11 -11.57
CA SER A 157 -11.50 14.30 -11.72
C SER A 157 -12.97 13.98 -11.44
N GLU A 158 -13.45 12.83 -11.86
CA GLU A 158 -14.81 12.33 -11.58
C GLU A 158 -15.03 12.08 -10.07
N HIS A 159 -13.98 11.66 -9.35
CA HIS A 159 -14.02 11.40 -7.91
C HIS A 159 -13.39 12.50 -7.06
N ARG A 160 -13.21 13.72 -7.62
CA ARG A 160 -12.47 14.80 -6.97
C ARG A 160 -12.96 15.12 -5.55
N ALA A 161 -14.25 14.96 -5.29
CA ALA A 161 -14.86 15.20 -3.97
C ALA A 161 -14.27 14.31 -2.87
N TRP A 162 -13.83 13.08 -3.17
CA TRP A 162 -13.27 12.16 -2.18
C TRP A 162 -11.88 12.58 -1.69
N PHE A 163 -11.18 13.42 -2.45
CA PHE A 163 -9.83 13.86 -2.14
C PHE A 163 -9.80 15.14 -1.28
N GLY A 164 -10.95 15.66 -0.84
CA GLY A 164 -11.00 16.87 -0.01
C GLY A 164 -10.42 18.09 -0.74
N LYS A 165 -9.74 19.00 -0.04
CA LYS A 165 -9.19 20.22 -0.66
C LYS A 165 -7.81 20.05 -1.30
N ASN A 166 -6.99 19.12 -0.79
CA ASN A 166 -5.61 18.96 -1.22
C ASN A 166 -5.52 18.12 -2.49
N GLU A 167 -4.87 18.66 -3.51
CA GLU A 167 -4.57 17.91 -4.73
C GLU A 167 -3.58 16.77 -4.45
N LEU A 168 -3.53 15.80 -5.36
CA LEU A 168 -2.50 14.77 -5.35
C LEU A 168 -1.20 15.35 -5.90
N HIS A 169 -0.08 14.83 -5.41
CA HIS A 169 1.25 15.11 -5.95
C HIS A 169 1.33 14.84 -7.46
N ASP A 170 2.05 15.68 -8.21
CA ASP A 170 2.14 15.62 -9.68
C ASP A 170 2.53 14.24 -10.22
N GLU A 171 3.52 13.58 -9.60
CA GLU A 171 3.90 12.21 -9.97
C GLU A 171 2.74 11.20 -9.83
N ILE A 172 1.85 11.37 -8.85
CA ILE A 172 0.64 10.54 -8.70
C ILE A 172 -0.44 10.94 -9.70
N LEU A 173 -0.59 12.23 -9.99
CA LEU A 173 -1.49 12.70 -11.07
C LEU A 173 -1.07 12.14 -12.43
N ASN A 174 0.23 12.02 -12.70
CA ASN A 174 0.75 11.38 -13.91
C ASN A 174 0.34 9.90 -13.99
N VAL A 175 0.46 9.16 -12.87
CA VAL A 175 -0.04 7.77 -12.78
C VAL A 175 -1.55 7.72 -13.01
N ALA A 176 -2.32 8.59 -12.34
CA ALA A 176 -3.77 8.67 -12.46
C ALA A 176 -4.25 9.05 -13.87
N SER A 177 -3.40 9.76 -14.63
CA SER A 177 -3.65 10.12 -16.03
C SER A 177 -3.28 8.99 -17.00
N GLY A 178 -2.88 7.83 -16.50
CA GLY A 178 -2.67 6.63 -17.31
C GLY A 178 -1.22 6.34 -17.69
N SER A 179 -0.21 6.85 -16.98
CA SER A 179 1.20 6.54 -17.28
C SER A 179 1.51 5.04 -17.25
N PHE A 180 0.71 4.26 -16.50
CA PHE A 180 0.77 2.79 -16.44
C PHE A 180 0.31 2.08 -17.72
N SER A 181 -0.36 2.75 -18.67
CA SER A 181 -0.98 2.12 -19.86
C SER A 181 0.01 1.71 -20.97
N LYS A 182 1.27 1.40 -20.61
CA LYS A 182 2.35 1.07 -21.55
C LYS A 182 2.22 -0.33 -22.11
N LYS A 183 2.53 -0.50 -23.40
CA LYS A 183 2.41 -1.79 -24.10
C LYS A 183 3.38 -2.84 -23.56
N ASP A 184 4.66 -2.50 -23.42
CA ASP A 184 5.75 -3.47 -23.20
C ASP A 184 6.37 -3.39 -21.79
N GLY A 185 5.58 -3.00 -20.78
CA GLY A 185 5.96 -3.09 -19.35
C GLY A 185 7.37 -2.57 -19.03
N TYR A 186 8.25 -3.48 -18.62
CA TYR A 186 9.63 -3.18 -18.23
C TYR A 186 10.43 -2.48 -19.35
N ASP A 187 10.29 -2.89 -20.61
CA ASP A 187 11.04 -2.30 -21.72
C ASP A 187 10.65 -0.85 -22.01
N LYS A 188 9.47 -0.42 -21.53
CA LYS A 188 8.97 0.95 -21.62
C LYS A 188 9.04 1.70 -20.28
N GLY A 189 9.84 1.20 -19.34
CA GLY A 189 10.16 1.90 -18.11
C GLY A 189 9.16 1.70 -16.97
N ILE A 190 8.25 0.72 -17.05
CA ILE A 190 7.50 0.29 -15.85
C ILE A 190 8.49 -0.41 -14.91
N ARG A 191 8.54 0.02 -13.66
CA ARG A 191 9.46 -0.51 -12.64
C ARG A 191 8.67 -0.79 -11.37
N GLY A 192 8.63 -2.04 -10.93
CA GLY A 192 8.06 -2.40 -9.64
C GLY A 192 9.10 -2.18 -8.55
N SER A 193 9.51 -0.93 -8.29
CA SER A 193 10.60 -0.65 -7.35
C SER A 193 10.11 -0.40 -5.92
N GLY A 194 11.05 -0.32 -4.98
CA GLY A 194 10.82 0.10 -3.60
C GLY A 194 10.21 1.51 -3.41
N LYS A 195 10.01 2.29 -4.49
CA LYS A 195 9.43 3.64 -4.45
C LYS A 195 7.92 3.60 -4.68
N SER A 196 7.17 4.33 -3.85
CA SER A 196 5.70 4.32 -3.85
C SER A 196 5.04 4.58 -5.22
N VAL A 197 5.50 5.59 -5.96
CA VAL A 197 4.97 5.97 -7.28
C VAL A 197 5.18 4.86 -8.30
N GLN A 198 6.37 4.28 -8.33
CA GLN A 198 6.74 3.24 -9.28
C GLN A 198 6.03 1.92 -8.97
N ALA A 199 5.93 1.55 -7.68
CA ALA A 199 5.16 0.39 -7.25
C ALA A 199 3.68 0.50 -7.63
N LEU A 200 3.06 1.68 -7.43
CA LEU A 200 1.69 1.94 -7.84
C LEU A 200 1.52 1.83 -9.36
N GLU A 201 2.40 2.47 -10.14
CA GLU A 201 2.38 2.43 -11.60
C GLU A 201 2.51 0.99 -12.11
N ALA A 202 3.39 0.19 -11.51
CA ALA A 202 3.62 -1.21 -11.86
C ALA A 202 2.40 -2.10 -11.57
N ALA A 203 1.79 -1.94 -10.39
CA ALA A 203 0.58 -2.69 -10.04
C ALA A 203 -0.60 -2.35 -10.97
N LEU A 204 -0.79 -1.08 -11.29
CA LEU A 204 -1.82 -0.63 -12.24
C LEU A 204 -1.52 -1.08 -13.67
N TRP A 205 -0.25 -1.16 -14.08
CA TRP A 205 0.13 -1.74 -15.37
C TRP A 205 -0.25 -3.23 -15.42
N ALA A 206 0.04 -3.99 -14.36
CA ALA A 206 -0.35 -5.39 -14.27
C ALA A 206 -1.87 -5.56 -14.33
N PHE A 207 -2.62 -4.72 -13.60
CA PHE A 207 -4.08 -4.67 -13.66
C PHE A 207 -4.58 -4.31 -15.06
N TYR A 208 -4.04 -3.29 -15.71
CA TYR A 208 -4.36 -2.94 -17.08
C TYR A 208 -4.11 -4.09 -18.07
N LYS A 209 -3.10 -4.93 -17.83
CA LYS A 209 -2.68 -6.04 -18.70
C LYS A 209 -3.16 -7.42 -18.26
N ASP A 210 -3.99 -7.56 -17.22
CA ASP A 210 -4.35 -8.85 -16.63
C ASP A 210 -5.27 -9.74 -17.50
N ASP A 211 -5.68 -9.29 -18.68
CA ASP A 211 -6.58 -10.01 -19.59
C ASP A 211 -7.88 -10.49 -18.91
N ASN A 212 -8.39 -9.69 -17.95
CA ASN A 212 -9.54 -9.98 -17.10
C ASN A 212 -9.39 -11.28 -16.29
N SER A 213 -8.16 -11.58 -15.87
CA SER A 213 -7.82 -12.77 -15.09
C SER A 213 -6.85 -12.39 -13.97
N PHE A 214 -7.30 -12.58 -12.73
CA PHE A 214 -6.48 -12.35 -11.55
C PHE A 214 -5.14 -13.10 -11.62
N GLU A 215 -5.19 -14.38 -12.03
CA GLU A 215 -4.01 -15.23 -12.18
C GLU A 215 -3.00 -14.65 -13.19
N LYS A 216 -3.48 -14.21 -14.37
CA LYS A 216 -2.59 -13.64 -15.38
C LYS A 216 -1.99 -12.30 -14.92
N GLY A 217 -2.77 -11.46 -14.25
CA GLY A 217 -2.29 -10.19 -13.75
C GLY A 217 -1.27 -10.33 -12.62
N VAL A 218 -1.51 -11.21 -11.65
CA VAL A 218 -0.55 -11.43 -10.55
C VAL A 218 0.75 -12.01 -11.07
N LEU A 219 0.70 -12.88 -12.10
CA LEU A 219 1.89 -13.37 -12.78
C LEU A 219 2.62 -12.24 -13.53
N LYS A 220 1.92 -11.28 -14.15
CA LYS A 220 2.56 -10.11 -14.78
C LYS A 220 3.22 -9.20 -13.76
N ALA A 221 2.56 -8.95 -12.62
CA ALA A 221 3.11 -8.19 -11.51
C ALA A 221 4.40 -8.84 -10.97
N GLY A 222 4.35 -10.15 -10.68
CA GLY A 222 5.50 -10.90 -10.17
C GLY A 222 6.65 -11.06 -11.17
N ASN A 223 6.35 -11.20 -12.47
CA ASN A 223 7.39 -11.35 -13.50
C ASN A 223 8.00 -10.02 -13.97
N LEU A 224 7.52 -8.87 -13.47
CA LEU A 224 8.09 -7.57 -13.79
C LEU A 224 9.53 -7.42 -13.28
N GLY A 225 9.92 -8.21 -12.26
CA GLY A 225 11.20 -8.09 -11.58
C GLY A 225 11.22 -6.96 -10.54
N ASP A 226 12.42 -6.60 -10.11
CA ASP A 226 12.67 -5.62 -9.03
C ASP A 226 12.06 -6.06 -7.68
N ASP A 227 11.10 -5.31 -7.13
CA ASP A 227 10.39 -5.55 -5.86
C ASP A 227 9.06 -6.26 -6.15
N THR A 228 9.19 -7.55 -6.46
CA THR A 228 8.11 -8.38 -7.03
C THR A 228 7.04 -8.77 -6.02
N ASP A 229 7.43 -8.94 -4.77
CA ASP A 229 6.54 -9.22 -3.64
C ASP A 229 5.62 -8.03 -3.38
N THR A 230 6.17 -6.81 -3.28
CA THR A 230 5.34 -5.61 -3.08
C THR A 230 4.44 -5.34 -4.29
N THR A 231 4.97 -5.45 -5.51
CA THR A 231 4.17 -5.23 -6.73
C THR A 231 3.02 -6.23 -6.83
N GLY A 232 3.27 -7.50 -6.48
CA GLY A 232 2.25 -8.54 -6.41
C GLY A 232 1.21 -8.27 -5.32
N ALA A 233 1.62 -7.79 -4.15
CA ALA A 233 0.72 -7.46 -3.04
C ALA A 233 -0.17 -6.24 -3.32
N ILE A 234 0.32 -5.23 -4.05
CA ILE A 234 -0.49 -4.07 -4.44
C ILE A 234 -1.43 -4.42 -5.59
N TYR A 235 -1.03 -5.30 -6.50
CA TYR A 235 -1.92 -5.79 -7.57
C TYR A 235 -3.08 -6.62 -7.00
N GLY A 236 -2.77 -7.48 -6.01
CA GLY A 236 -3.71 -8.44 -5.43
C GLY A 236 -4.82 -7.80 -4.61
#